data_AF-A0A7D9K0H4-F1
#
_entry.id   AF-A0A7D9K0H4-F1
#
_cell.length_a   1.000
_cell.length_b   1.000
_cell.length_c   1.000
_cell.angle_alpha   90.00
_cell.angle_beta   90.00
_cell.angle_gamma   90.00
#
_symmetry.space_group_name_H-M   'P 1'
#
loop_
_entity.id
_entity.type
_entity.pdbx_description
1 polymer ?
#
loop_
_entity_poly.entity_id
_entity_poly.type
_entity_poly.pdbx_seq_one_letter_code
_entity_poly.pdbx_strand_id
1 'polypeptide(L)'
;IHIWLYCPNRTTPLQNGHTPAELLMGCKLRSTLPLSPEKLKPMLLDAEQLRKNEQTYKRQQTQRYNKRHRATCLSDLSPGETVWLPEMSFPAVVVSKSPEPRSYIVQTEKGTVRRNRQQVVPSPKEPVMRESQPTNDSTSENISCPNSTSDNVVRTRSGRVVVPPNRLNL
;
A
#
# COMPACT_ATOMS: atom_id res chain seq x y z
N ILE A 1 33.43 14.93 31.65
CA ILE A 1 33.16 13.51 31.30
C ILE A 1 31.83 13.48 30.54
N HIS A 2 31.88 13.32 29.23
CA HIS A 2 30.74 13.54 28.31
C HIS A 2 29.84 12.28 28.28
N ILE A 3 28.68 12.34 28.92
CA ILE A 3 27.66 11.26 28.97
C ILE A 3 26.79 11.29 27.69
N TRP A 4 27.40 11.38 26.51
CA TRP A 4 26.68 11.56 25.23
C TRP A 4 26.87 10.43 24.24
N LEU A 5 27.10 9.20 24.72
CA LEU A 5 26.97 8.02 23.85
C LEU A 5 26.24 6.87 24.55
N TYR A 6 25.13 7.17 25.23
CA TYR A 6 24.10 6.16 25.40
C TYR A 6 23.47 5.95 24.01
N CYS A 7 23.83 4.86 23.33
CA CYS A 7 23.12 4.41 22.12
C CYS A 7 21.99 3.47 22.53
N PRO A 8 20.77 3.99 22.85
CA PRO A 8 19.66 3.17 23.34
C PRO A 8 19.39 1.96 22.44
N ASN A 9 19.52 2.15 21.12
CA ASN A 9 19.24 1.14 20.11
C ASN A 9 20.01 -0.18 20.30
N ARG A 10 21.13 -0.23 21.05
CA ARG A 10 21.89 -1.48 21.27
C ARG A 10 21.45 -2.24 22.52
N THR A 11 20.94 -1.54 23.53
CA THR A 11 20.62 -2.09 24.86
C THR A 11 19.12 -2.11 25.15
N THR A 12 18.28 -1.52 24.30
CA THR A 12 16.82 -1.60 24.41
C THR A 12 16.31 -2.94 23.87
N PRO A 13 15.51 -3.69 24.64
CA PRO A 13 14.93 -4.93 24.16
C PRO A 13 13.91 -4.66 23.05
N LEU A 14 13.93 -5.51 22.02
CA LEU A 14 12.91 -5.54 20.98
C LEU A 14 11.65 -6.24 21.51
N GLN A 15 10.62 -6.28 20.67
CA GLN A 15 9.37 -7.01 20.94
C GLN A 15 9.58 -8.52 21.17
N ASN A 16 10.71 -9.05 20.71
CA ASN A 16 11.15 -10.43 20.94
C ASN A 16 11.82 -10.64 22.31
N GLY A 17 12.01 -9.58 23.11
CA GLY A 17 12.65 -9.63 24.44
C GLY A 17 14.18 -9.53 24.42
N HIS A 18 14.81 -9.56 23.24
CA HIS A 18 16.27 -9.48 23.08
C HIS A 18 16.69 -8.09 22.61
N THR A 19 17.86 -7.67 23.07
CA THR A 19 18.52 -6.44 22.62
C THR A 19 19.31 -6.70 21.33
N PRO A 20 19.54 -5.71 20.46
CA PRO A 20 20.34 -5.92 19.26
C PRO A 20 21.76 -6.38 19.52
N ALA A 21 22.36 -5.97 20.64
CA ALA A 21 23.65 -6.47 21.05
C ALA A 21 23.63 -7.97 21.40
N GLU A 22 22.58 -8.45 22.07
CA GLU A 22 22.41 -9.89 22.33
C GLU A 22 22.21 -10.67 21.04
N LEU A 23 21.44 -10.14 20.08
CA LEU A 23 21.22 -10.80 18.80
C LEU A 23 22.50 -10.89 17.94
N LEU A 24 23.37 -9.89 18.03
CA LEU A 24 24.60 -9.81 17.24
C LEU A 24 25.80 -10.50 17.91
N MET A 25 25.96 -10.32 19.22
CA MET A 25 27.16 -10.70 19.99
C MET A 25 26.88 -11.83 21.00
N GLY A 26 25.63 -12.22 21.20
CA GLY A 26 25.23 -13.23 22.19
C GLY A 26 25.30 -12.74 23.64
N CYS A 27 25.61 -11.47 23.92
CA CYS A 27 25.75 -10.95 25.28
C CYS A 27 25.07 -9.59 25.47
N LYS A 28 24.75 -9.25 26.72
CA LYS A 28 24.32 -7.89 27.08
C LYS A 28 25.54 -6.98 27.21
N LEU A 29 25.46 -5.77 26.65
CA LEU A 29 26.46 -4.75 26.88
C LEU A 29 26.32 -4.14 28.28
N ARG A 30 27.44 -3.67 28.83
CA ARG A 30 27.43 -2.87 30.07
C ARG A 30 26.71 -1.55 29.79
N SER A 31 25.68 -1.28 30.57
CA SER A 31 24.89 -0.05 30.49
C SER A 31 24.85 0.64 31.85
N THR A 32 24.23 1.82 31.93
CA THR A 32 24.04 2.58 33.18
C THR A 32 23.21 1.81 34.20
N LEU A 33 22.36 0.88 33.73
CA LEU A 33 21.56 0.04 34.61
C LEU A 33 22.42 -1.10 35.17
N PRO A 34 22.30 -1.41 36.47
CA PRO A 34 23.04 -2.51 37.08
C PRO A 34 22.61 -3.83 36.44
N LEU A 35 23.59 -4.60 35.99
CA LEU A 35 23.42 -5.91 35.37
C LEU A 35 24.27 -6.94 36.11
N SER A 36 23.74 -8.14 36.30
CA SER A 36 24.52 -9.27 36.82
C SER A 36 25.69 -9.57 35.87
N PRO A 37 26.92 -9.81 36.39
CA PRO A 37 28.09 -10.12 35.57
C PRO A 37 27.90 -11.39 34.71
N GLU A 38 27.02 -12.30 35.12
CA GLU A 38 26.69 -13.50 34.34
C GLU A 38 26.02 -13.16 33.00
N LYS A 39 25.20 -12.11 32.97
CA LYS A 39 24.48 -11.67 31.76
C LYS A 39 25.38 -10.95 30.75
N LEU A 40 26.61 -10.60 31.16
CA LEU A 40 27.64 -10.02 30.27
C LEU A 40 28.40 -11.10 29.50
N LYS A 41 28.29 -12.37 29.91
CA LYS A 41 28.91 -13.49 29.21
C LYS A 41 28.07 -13.84 27.97
N PRO A 42 28.71 -14.24 26.86
CA PRO A 42 27.97 -14.70 25.68
C PRO A 42 27.19 -15.97 26.02
N MET A 43 25.92 -15.99 25.65
CA MET A 43 25.00 -17.11 25.80
C MET A 43 24.43 -17.47 24.42
N LEU A 44 24.30 -18.77 24.16
CA LEU A 44 23.63 -19.25 22.96
C LEU A 44 22.13 -18.98 23.08
N LEU A 45 21.60 -18.25 22.11
CA LEU A 45 20.17 -18.04 21.96
C LEU A 45 19.55 -19.22 21.21
N ASP A 46 18.33 -19.61 21.58
CA ASP A 46 17.54 -20.51 20.75
C ASP A 46 17.10 -19.78 19.47
N ALA A 47 17.89 -19.97 18.42
CA ALA A 47 17.67 -19.33 17.12
C ALA A 47 16.33 -19.73 16.49
N GLU A 48 15.84 -20.95 16.73
CA GLU A 48 14.60 -21.44 16.14
C GLU A 48 13.38 -20.83 16.82
N GLN A 49 13.38 -20.76 18.16
CA GLN A 49 12.34 -20.04 18.89
C GLN A 49 12.33 -18.55 18.53
N LEU A 50 13.50 -17.92 18.43
CA LEU A 50 13.61 -16.51 18.03
C LEU A 50 13.04 -16.28 16.63
N ARG A 51 13.40 -17.13 15.64
CA ARG A 51 12.89 -17.05 14.26
C ARG A 51 11.38 -17.16 14.20
N LYS A 52 10.77 -18.08 14.97
CA LYS A 52 9.32 -18.24 15.06
C LYS A 52 8.66 -16.98 15.61
N ASN A 53 9.20 -16.41 16.70
CA ASN A 53 8.69 -15.18 17.31
C ASN A 53 8.80 -13.98 16.35
N GLU A 54 9.94 -13.81 15.68
CA GLU A 54 10.14 -12.76 14.68
C GLU A 54 9.19 -12.90 13.51
N GLN A 55 8.94 -14.12 13.04
CA GLN A 55 8.04 -14.37 11.92
C GLN A 55 6.59 -14.04 12.29
N THR A 56 6.14 -14.38 13.50
CA THR A 56 4.78 -14.02 13.96
C THR A 56 4.65 -12.50 14.10
N TYR A 57 5.66 -11.82 14.66
CA TYR A 57 5.67 -10.37 14.79
C TYR A 57 5.62 -9.67 13.43
N LYS A 58 6.46 -10.08 12.46
CA LYS A 58 6.46 -9.53 11.09
C LYS A 58 5.11 -9.74 10.38
N ARG A 59 4.48 -10.90 10.57
CA ARG A 59 3.13 -11.17 10.03
C ARG A 59 2.09 -10.21 10.62
N GLN A 60 2.08 -10.03 11.94
CA GLN A 60 1.15 -9.10 12.60
C GLN A 60 1.41 -7.64 12.18
N GLN A 61 2.68 -7.23 12.09
CA GLN A 61 3.06 -5.90 11.63
C GLN A 61 2.55 -5.66 10.20
N THR A 62 2.73 -6.64 9.30
CA THR A 62 2.23 -6.59 7.92
C THR A 62 0.71 -6.47 7.90
N GLN A 63 -0.01 -7.28 8.67
CA GLN A 63 -1.48 -7.22 8.76
C GLN A 63 -1.98 -5.86 9.27
N ARG A 64 -1.38 -5.34 10.35
CA ARG A 64 -1.74 -4.04 10.94
C ARG A 64 -1.47 -2.90 9.96
N TYR A 65 -0.32 -2.93 9.30
CA TYR A 65 0.03 -1.95 8.27
C TYR A 65 -0.96 -1.99 7.11
N ASN A 66 -1.20 -3.18 6.55
CA ASN A 66 -2.12 -3.35 5.42
C ASN A 66 -3.55 -2.91 5.78
N LYS A 67 -4.03 -3.24 6.99
CA LYS A 67 -5.35 -2.80 7.48
C LYS A 67 -5.42 -1.28 7.64
N ARG A 68 -4.42 -0.66 8.28
CA ARG A 68 -4.39 0.80 8.52
C ARG A 68 -4.34 1.58 7.21
N HIS A 69 -3.52 1.13 6.26
CA HIS A 69 -3.30 1.81 4.99
C HIS A 69 -4.21 1.32 3.86
N ARG A 70 -5.14 0.38 4.16
CA ARG A 70 -6.00 -0.27 3.16
C ARG A 70 -5.19 -0.78 1.96
N ALA A 71 -4.01 -1.33 2.24
CA ALA A 71 -3.09 -1.79 1.21
C ALA A 71 -3.72 -3.00 0.50
N THR A 72 -3.91 -2.88 -0.80
CA THR A 72 -4.47 -3.92 -1.66
C THR A 72 -3.50 -4.26 -2.78
N CYS A 73 -3.55 -5.51 -3.25
CA CYS A 73 -2.89 -5.89 -4.49
C CYS A 73 -3.68 -5.29 -5.65
N LEU A 74 -3.01 -4.49 -6.48
CA LEU A 74 -3.61 -3.96 -7.71
C LEU A 74 -3.68 -5.05 -8.78
N SER A 75 -4.68 -4.97 -9.66
CA SER A 75 -4.85 -5.92 -10.76
C SER A 75 -3.65 -5.92 -11.69
N ASP A 76 -3.21 -7.07 -12.17
CA ASP A 76 -2.12 -7.11 -13.13
C ASP A 76 -2.53 -6.48 -14.48
N LEU A 77 -1.59 -5.79 -15.10
CA LEU A 77 -1.71 -5.24 -16.44
C LEU A 77 -1.13 -6.21 -17.47
N SER A 78 -1.77 -6.28 -18.63
CA SER A 78 -1.30 -7.09 -19.76
C SER A 78 -0.37 -6.29 -20.67
N PRO A 79 0.65 -6.92 -21.28
CA PRO A 79 1.40 -6.32 -22.38
C PRO A 79 0.46 -5.81 -23.48
N GLY A 80 0.74 -4.63 -24.04
CA GLY A 80 -0.06 -3.96 -25.06
C GLY A 80 -1.22 -3.10 -24.54
N GLU A 81 -1.49 -3.10 -23.23
CA GLU A 81 -2.55 -2.28 -22.66
C GLU A 81 -2.13 -0.80 -22.57
N THR A 82 -3.02 0.10 -23.01
CA THR A 82 -2.86 1.55 -22.82
C THR A 82 -3.10 1.89 -21.36
N VAL A 83 -2.17 2.64 -20.79
CA VAL A 83 -2.14 3.04 -19.40
C VAL A 83 -1.78 4.50 -19.27
N TRP A 84 -2.32 5.16 -18.26
CA TRP A 84 -2.06 6.54 -17.93
C TRP A 84 -1.00 6.63 -16.84
N LEU A 85 -0.01 7.51 -17.03
CA LEU A 85 0.96 7.87 -16.00
C LEU A 85 0.61 9.24 -15.41
N PRO A 86 0.10 9.32 -14.16
CA PRO A 86 -0.31 10.60 -13.56
C PRO A 86 0.84 11.61 -13.40
N GLU A 87 2.06 11.13 -13.12
CA GLU A 87 3.23 12.00 -12.90
C GLU A 87 3.64 12.75 -14.17
N MET A 88 3.55 12.06 -15.32
CA MET A 88 3.95 12.64 -16.59
C MET A 88 2.74 13.22 -17.34
N SER A 89 1.51 12.92 -16.90
CA SER A 89 0.27 13.28 -17.58
C SER A 89 0.25 12.84 -19.05
N PHE A 90 0.81 11.65 -19.33
CA PHE A 90 0.90 11.07 -20.67
C PHE A 90 0.33 9.64 -20.69
N PRO A 91 -0.25 9.23 -21.83
CA PRO A 91 -0.55 7.83 -22.10
C PRO A 91 0.75 7.08 -22.40
N ALA A 92 0.77 5.79 -22.04
CA ALA A 92 1.84 4.87 -22.36
C ALA A 92 1.27 3.48 -22.63
N VAL A 93 2.07 2.61 -23.24
CA VAL A 93 1.68 1.22 -23.50
C VAL A 93 2.53 0.30 -22.63
N VAL A 94 1.91 -0.67 -21.97
CA VAL A 94 2.65 -1.66 -21.19
C VAL A 94 3.45 -2.57 -22.13
N VAL A 95 4.77 -2.62 -21.98
CA VAL A 95 5.62 -3.53 -22.76
C VAL A 95 5.66 -4.90 -22.10
N SER A 96 5.98 -4.94 -20.80
CA SER A 96 6.10 -6.17 -20.05
C SER A 96 6.15 -5.93 -18.53
N LYS A 97 6.02 -7.00 -17.75
CA LYS A 97 6.35 -6.99 -16.32
C LYS A 97 7.87 -6.96 -16.13
N SER A 98 8.34 -6.15 -15.19
CA SER A 98 9.75 -6.12 -14.77
C SER A 98 10.07 -7.37 -13.94
N PRO A 99 11.35 -7.81 -13.86
CA PRO A 99 11.75 -8.88 -12.94
C PRO A 99 11.54 -8.50 -11.46
N GLU A 100 11.56 -7.21 -11.12
CA GLU A 100 11.27 -6.74 -9.78
C GLU A 100 9.76 -6.78 -9.47
N PRO A 101 9.38 -7.05 -8.22
CA PRO A 101 7.99 -7.13 -7.84
C PRO A 101 7.25 -5.81 -8.08
N ARG A 102 5.99 -5.91 -8.52
CA ARG A 102 5.05 -4.78 -8.70
C ARG A 102 5.56 -3.69 -9.66
N SER A 103 6.49 -4.01 -10.55
CA SER A 103 7.08 -3.05 -11.49
C SER A 103 6.78 -3.45 -12.93
N TYR A 104 6.54 -2.46 -13.77
CA TYR A 104 6.20 -2.58 -15.19
C TYR A 104 7.15 -1.75 -16.03
N ILE A 105 7.44 -2.26 -17.22
CA ILE A 105 8.13 -1.53 -18.27
C ILE A 105 7.05 -0.97 -19.20
N VAL A 106 7.01 0.35 -19.34
CA VAL A 106 6.02 1.06 -20.16
C VAL A 106 6.72 1.85 -21.25
N GLN A 107 6.13 1.87 -22.45
CA GLN A 107 6.59 2.63 -23.60
C GLN A 107 5.87 3.97 -23.64
N THR A 108 6.63 5.05 -23.58
CA THR A 108 6.17 6.43 -23.78
C THR A 108 6.77 6.98 -25.08
N GLU A 109 6.28 8.12 -25.57
CA GLU A 109 6.81 8.80 -26.76
C GLU A 109 8.32 9.11 -26.65
N LYS A 110 8.79 9.42 -25.45
CA LYS A 110 10.20 9.77 -25.17
C LYS A 110 11.11 8.55 -24.96
N GLY A 111 10.53 7.34 -24.94
CA GLY A 111 11.26 6.09 -24.70
C GLY A 111 10.60 5.22 -23.64
N THR A 112 11.33 4.17 -23.26
CA THR A 112 10.86 3.16 -22.31
C THR A 112 11.22 3.54 -20.89
N VAL A 113 10.25 3.46 -19.97
CA VAL A 113 10.43 3.81 -18.54
C VAL A 113 9.94 2.68 -17.65
N ARG A 114 10.61 2.47 -16.53
CA ARG A 114 10.18 1.52 -15.50
C ARG A 114 9.31 2.23 -14.46
N ARG A 115 8.12 1.69 -14.16
CA ARG A 115 7.15 2.27 -13.21
C ARG A 115 6.56 1.23 -12.27
N ASN A 116 6.26 1.63 -11.04
CA ASN A 116 5.53 0.77 -10.11
C ASN A 116 4.07 0.65 -10.55
N ARG A 117 3.43 -0.50 -10.31
CA ARG A 117 2.02 -0.74 -10.61
C ARG A 117 1.07 0.31 -10.02
N GLN A 118 1.39 0.88 -8.86
CA GLN A 118 0.61 1.97 -8.24
C GLN A 118 0.68 3.30 -9.00
N GLN A 119 1.72 3.48 -9.82
CA GLN A 119 1.93 4.69 -10.63
C GLN A 119 1.37 4.55 -12.05
N VAL A 120 0.86 3.37 -12.40
CA VAL A 120 0.32 3.05 -13.72
C VAL A 120 -1.18 2.82 -13.59
N VAL A 121 -1.98 3.71 -14.17
CA VAL A 121 -3.45 3.65 -14.08
C VAL A 121 -3.99 3.07 -15.39
N PRO A 122 -4.76 1.97 -15.38
CA PRO A 122 -5.43 1.50 -16.59
C PRO A 122 -6.32 2.61 -17.14
N SER A 123 -6.16 2.97 -18.42
CA SER A 123 -7.15 3.82 -19.09
C SER A 123 -8.38 2.97 -19.43
N PRO A 124 -9.60 3.54 -19.41
CA PRO A 124 -10.76 2.86 -19.97
C PRO A 124 -10.45 2.42 -21.39
N LYS A 125 -10.67 1.14 -21.69
CA LYS A 125 -10.62 0.65 -23.07
C LYS A 125 -11.79 1.32 -23.78
N GLU A 126 -11.51 2.29 -24.65
CA GLU A 126 -12.52 2.63 -25.65
C GLU A 126 -12.80 1.34 -26.43
N PRO A 127 -14.07 0.91 -26.55
CA PRO A 127 -14.39 -0.22 -27.39
C PRO A 127 -13.98 0.18 -28.81
N VAL A 128 -12.94 -0.46 -29.32
CA VAL A 128 -12.60 -0.40 -30.75
C VAL A 128 -13.80 -1.00 -31.48
N MET A 129 -14.73 -0.13 -31.89
CA MET A 129 -15.70 -0.43 -32.93
C MET A 129 -14.87 -0.84 -34.13
N ARG A 130 -14.89 -2.14 -34.46
CA ARG A 130 -14.43 -2.60 -35.76
C ARG A 130 -15.37 -2.02 -36.80
N GLU A 131 -14.92 -0.99 -37.48
CA GLU A 131 -15.64 -0.37 -38.58
C GLU A 131 -15.49 -1.22 -39.84
N SER A 132 -16.61 -1.76 -40.32
CA SER A 132 -16.80 -2.11 -41.72
C SER A 132 -18.29 -2.05 -42.09
N GLN A 133 -18.67 -0.85 -42.55
CA GLN A 133 -19.62 -0.50 -43.64
C GLN A 133 -21.15 -0.60 -43.46
N PRO A 134 -21.92 0.23 -44.21
CA PRO A 134 -23.22 0.77 -43.78
C PRO A 134 -24.41 0.16 -44.52
N THR A 135 -25.56 0.08 -43.85
CA THR A 135 -26.87 0.12 -44.52
C THR A 135 -27.91 0.80 -43.62
N ASN A 136 -28.56 1.78 -44.21
CA ASN A 136 -29.64 2.59 -43.68
C ASN A 136 -30.83 1.72 -43.25
N ASP A 137 -31.45 2.00 -42.11
CA ASP A 137 -32.87 2.32 -42.11
C ASP A 137 -33.35 3.01 -40.82
N SER A 138 -34.34 3.86 -41.00
CA SER A 138 -34.88 4.80 -40.00
C SER A 138 -35.97 4.13 -39.17
N THR A 139 -35.99 4.31 -37.84
CA THR A 139 -37.24 4.33 -37.04
C THR A 139 -37.00 5.07 -35.72
N SER A 140 -37.70 6.19 -35.55
CA SER A 140 -37.87 6.91 -34.28
C SER A 140 -38.74 6.10 -33.32
N GLU A 141 -38.43 6.15 -32.02
CA GLU A 141 -39.47 6.26 -30.98
C GLU A 141 -38.87 6.77 -29.66
N ASN A 142 -39.48 7.85 -29.15
CA ASN A 142 -39.32 8.41 -27.82
C ASN A 142 -39.70 7.39 -26.73
N ILE A 143 -39.09 7.44 -25.55
CA ILE A 143 -39.80 7.49 -24.25
C ILE A 143 -38.84 8.03 -23.16
N SER A 144 -39.39 8.97 -22.41
CA SER A 144 -38.88 9.77 -21.31
C SER A 144 -38.42 9.01 -20.05
N CYS A 145 -37.51 9.66 -19.32
CA CYS A 145 -37.19 9.43 -17.91
C CYS A 145 -38.43 9.55 -17.01
N PRO A 146 -38.55 8.74 -15.93
CA PRO A 146 -39.39 9.11 -14.80
C PRO A 146 -38.57 9.80 -13.70
N ASN A 147 -38.96 11.04 -13.42
CA ASN A 147 -38.73 11.71 -12.14
C ASN A 147 -39.39 10.92 -11.00
N SER A 148 -38.76 10.90 -9.83
CA SER A 148 -39.48 10.70 -8.56
C SER A 148 -38.79 11.47 -7.42
N THR A 149 -39.38 12.64 -7.13
CA THR A 149 -39.82 13.12 -5.81
C THR A 149 -38.81 13.11 -4.64
N SER A 150 -38.33 14.33 -4.34
CA SER A 150 -38.27 14.96 -3.01
C SER A 150 -38.11 14.06 -1.78
N ASP A 151 -36.86 13.85 -1.38
CA ASP A 151 -36.43 13.96 0.01
C ASP A 151 -34.94 14.33 -0.02
N ASN A 152 -34.60 15.58 0.33
CA ASN A 152 -33.23 16.11 0.30
C ASN A 152 -32.39 15.52 1.44
N VAL A 153 -32.10 14.22 1.36
CA VAL A 153 -31.18 13.54 2.26
C VAL A 153 -29.78 13.61 1.67
N VAL A 154 -28.96 14.55 2.17
CA VAL A 154 -27.55 14.63 1.78
C VAL A 154 -26.85 13.35 2.24
N ARG A 155 -26.29 12.59 1.29
CA ARG A 155 -25.52 11.37 1.56
C ARG A 155 -24.05 11.58 1.26
N THR A 156 -23.20 10.98 2.07
CA THR A 156 -21.75 10.89 1.79
C THR A 156 -21.47 9.93 0.64
N ARG A 157 -20.27 9.99 0.03
CA ARG A 157 -19.84 9.08 -1.05
C ARG A 157 -19.92 7.58 -0.71
N SER A 158 -19.99 7.23 0.57
CA SER A 158 -20.12 5.85 1.06
C SER A 158 -21.55 5.50 1.50
N GLY A 159 -22.55 6.32 1.15
CA GLY A 159 -23.98 6.05 1.39
C GLY A 159 -24.51 6.45 2.77
N ARG A 160 -23.67 7.02 3.67
CA ARG A 160 -24.13 7.45 5.00
C ARG A 160 -24.95 8.74 4.90
N VAL A 161 -26.10 8.77 5.57
CA VAL A 161 -26.96 9.96 5.72
C VAL A 161 -26.28 11.01 6.61
N VAL A 162 -26.23 12.26 6.14
CA VAL A 162 -25.71 13.41 6.88
C VAL A 162 -26.86 14.01 7.69
N VAL A 163 -26.76 13.95 9.03
CA VAL A 163 -27.71 14.57 9.95
C VAL A 163 -27.09 15.88 10.48
N PRO A 164 -27.70 17.05 10.22
CA PRO A 164 -27.18 18.32 10.72
C PRO A 164 -27.34 18.42 12.26
N PRO A 165 -26.40 19.07 12.96
CA PRO A 165 -26.50 19.24 14.42
C PRO A 165 -27.62 20.22 14.78
N ASN A 166 -28.43 19.87 15.79
CA ASN A 166 -29.48 20.75 16.31
C ASN A 166 -28.85 21.87 17.15
N ARG A 167 -29.08 23.14 16.80
CA ARG A 167 -28.58 24.30 17.55
C ARG A 167 -29.69 24.85 18.43
N LEU A 168 -29.49 24.80 19.74
CA LEU A 168 -30.34 25.50 20.71
C LEU A 168 -30.13 27.01 20.53
N ASN A 169 -31.22 27.75 20.26
CA ASN A 169 -31.21 29.20 20.35
C ASN A 169 -31.37 29.56 21.83
N LEU A 170 -30.31 30.13 22.42
CA LEU A 170 -30.31 30.70 23.77
C LEU A 170 -30.74 32.16 23.72
#